data_AF-A0A1I5H7B6-F1
#
_entry.id   AF-A0A1I5H7B6-F1
#
_cell.length_a   1.000
_cell.length_b   1.000
_cell.length_c   1.000
_cell.angle_alpha   90.00
_cell.angle_beta   90.00
_cell.angle_gamma   90.00
#
_symmetry.space_group_name_H-M   'P 1'
#
loop_
_entity.id
_entity.type
_entity.pdbx_description
1 polymer ?
#
loop_
_entity_poly.entity_id
_entity_poly.type
_entity_poly.pdbx_seq_one_letter_code
_entity_poly.pdbx_strand_id
1 'polypeptide(L)'
;MPVLSGDKWGPGDMGTAGGVVTWSIATGGLDISRFGFDNLSVDPDSVFTFDFEAAIRAAFAAWSSVGNIEFIQITDPGGAAGDVSHPDIRLFSGPIPGNTLGFGFFPTGSGIAGDVLLDTDQSLNSDPQLFDSLVAHELGHSLGLDHIESVPALMNPILRQSSLLADDIDGIQQIYGAQDGAPVIYDLPSGEADLILLHNPETLTVNGNALDNRISGTQADETINGQAGDDRLDGGAGDDLLDGGLGEDVAVLGAVARAAVELSVVGVGLRAVSSLGVDDLVNIEWVEFADQTVSFTALLEEINGPIGDDITGDDGANTLIGGDANDTLRGLDGDDVLAGGLGNDLILGGTGQDTIAGSDGNDVVDGGDGNDSIGGGLGNDTITGGDGADVIGGGQGDDSASGGLGDDVVNGGAGDDTINGGAGNDTMGASLGTDVVNGGEGNDDLGGGAGQDTIDAGAGDDSVGGGEGNDSILGGDGNDFLAGGGRNDVIDGGLGDDTINGGDGDDVMTGGEGA
;
A
#
# COMPACT_ATOMS: atom_id res chain seq x y z
N MET A 1 -23.56 -50.85 -2.77
CA MET A 1 -22.29 -50.81 -2.02
C MET A 1 -21.20 -50.92 -3.08
N PRO A 2 -20.48 -49.84 -3.37
CA PRO A 2 -19.31 -49.91 -4.22
C PRO A 2 -18.35 -50.98 -3.70
N VAL A 3 -17.67 -51.67 -4.61
CA VAL A 3 -16.53 -52.51 -4.23
C VAL A 3 -15.39 -51.53 -3.94
N LEU A 4 -14.97 -51.46 -2.68
CA LEU A 4 -13.80 -50.66 -2.30
C LEU A 4 -12.56 -51.54 -2.45
N SER A 5 -11.52 -51.04 -3.11
CA SER A 5 -10.24 -51.77 -3.18
C SER A 5 -9.59 -51.90 -1.79
N GLY A 6 -9.87 -50.93 -0.91
CA GLY A 6 -9.25 -50.78 0.41
C GLY A 6 -7.95 -49.97 0.38
N ASP A 7 -7.56 -49.49 -0.80
CA ASP A 7 -6.39 -48.63 -1.03
C ASP A 7 -6.76 -47.16 -0.86
N LYS A 8 -5.90 -46.37 -0.21
CA LYS A 8 -6.09 -44.93 -0.03
C LYS A 8 -4.77 -44.21 0.12
N TRP A 9 -4.78 -42.91 -0.17
CA TRP A 9 -3.70 -41.98 0.17
C TRP A 9 -3.72 -41.60 1.66
N GLY A 10 -2.56 -41.22 2.20
CA GLY A 10 -2.39 -40.70 3.57
C GLY A 10 -1.98 -41.73 4.64
N PRO A 11 -1.20 -41.32 5.67
CA PRO A 11 -0.82 -42.17 6.77
C PRO A 11 -1.98 -42.35 7.75
N GLY A 12 -2.02 -43.48 8.46
CA GLY A 12 -2.98 -43.72 9.54
C GLY A 12 -2.88 -42.78 10.76
N ASP A 13 -2.04 -41.74 10.73
CA ASP A 13 -1.92 -40.68 11.73
C ASP A 13 -1.14 -39.50 11.13
N MET A 14 -1.82 -38.49 10.57
CA MET A 14 -1.48 -37.04 10.61
C MET A 14 -2.69 -36.25 10.10
N GLY A 15 -3.34 -35.52 11.02
CA GLY A 15 -4.27 -34.39 10.78
C GLY A 15 -5.55 -34.67 9.97
N THR A 16 -6.65 -34.97 10.68
CA THR A 16 -8.05 -35.12 10.20
C THR A 16 -8.31 -36.17 9.11
N ALA A 17 -9.52 -36.70 9.08
CA ALA A 17 -9.89 -37.81 8.23
C ALA A 17 -10.03 -37.30 6.79
N GLY A 18 -8.92 -37.27 6.03
CA GLY A 18 -9.00 -36.94 4.61
C GLY A 18 -7.69 -36.93 3.82
N GLY A 19 -6.65 -36.31 4.38
CA GLY A 19 -5.32 -36.28 3.78
C GLY A 19 -5.18 -35.34 2.57
N VAL A 20 -3.99 -34.78 2.41
CA VAL A 20 -3.59 -33.97 1.24
C VAL A 20 -2.96 -34.90 0.20
N VAL A 21 -3.37 -34.77 -1.05
CA VAL A 21 -2.87 -35.54 -2.21
C VAL A 21 -2.24 -34.58 -3.21
N THR A 22 -0.94 -34.73 -3.41
CA THR A 22 -0.20 -33.97 -4.42
C THR A 22 -0.41 -34.57 -5.80
N TRP A 23 -0.48 -33.74 -6.83
CA TRP A 23 -0.54 -34.21 -8.20
C TRP A 23 0.23 -33.33 -9.19
N SER A 24 0.59 -33.91 -10.34
CA SER A 24 1.20 -33.15 -11.44
C SER A 24 0.79 -33.68 -12.81
N ILE A 25 0.94 -32.82 -13.83
CA ILE A 25 0.89 -33.23 -15.23
C ILE A 25 2.32 -33.55 -15.67
N ALA A 26 2.52 -34.77 -16.15
CA ALA A 26 3.81 -35.24 -16.63
C ALA A 26 4.25 -34.44 -17.86
N THR A 27 5.50 -33.99 -17.87
CA THR A 27 6.06 -33.29 -19.02
C THR A 27 6.19 -34.22 -20.25
N GLY A 28 6.08 -33.64 -21.45
CA GLY A 28 6.26 -34.37 -22.69
C GLY A 28 7.67 -35.00 -22.80
N GLY A 29 7.74 -36.22 -23.35
CA GLY A 29 9.01 -36.94 -23.58
C GLY A 29 9.41 -37.95 -22.49
N LEU A 30 8.58 -38.13 -21.46
CA LEU A 30 8.80 -39.15 -20.44
C LEU A 30 8.47 -40.57 -20.95
N ASP A 31 9.27 -41.55 -20.51
CA ASP A 31 9.11 -42.98 -20.86
C ASP A 31 7.93 -43.60 -20.09
N ILE A 32 6.89 -44.00 -20.83
CA ILE A 32 5.68 -44.63 -20.29
C ILE A 32 5.70 -46.16 -20.41
N SER A 33 6.86 -46.77 -20.71
CA SER A 33 7.04 -48.24 -20.73
C SER A 33 6.77 -48.92 -19.40
N ARG A 34 6.79 -48.17 -18.30
CA ARG A 34 6.37 -48.65 -16.97
C ARG A 34 4.91 -49.13 -16.92
N PHE A 35 4.06 -48.63 -17.83
CA PHE A 35 2.68 -49.10 -17.99
C PHE A 35 2.55 -50.31 -18.91
N GLY A 36 3.65 -50.82 -19.47
CA GLY A 36 3.66 -51.94 -20.42
C GLY A 36 3.46 -51.54 -21.89
N PHE A 37 3.63 -50.26 -22.23
CA PHE A 37 3.49 -49.73 -23.59
C PHE A 37 4.81 -49.11 -24.08
N ASP A 38 5.28 -49.43 -25.28
CA ASP A 38 6.56 -48.92 -25.84
C ASP A 38 6.49 -47.46 -26.36
N ASN A 39 5.76 -46.58 -25.68
CA ASN A 39 5.44 -45.21 -26.12
C ASN A 39 6.06 -44.14 -25.19
N LEU A 40 5.99 -42.87 -25.62
CA LEU A 40 6.39 -41.70 -24.83
C LEU A 40 5.16 -40.87 -24.46
N SER A 41 5.21 -40.23 -23.29
CA SER A 41 4.29 -39.15 -22.93
C SER A 41 4.44 -38.01 -23.94
N VAL A 42 3.34 -37.43 -24.39
CA VAL A 42 3.33 -36.28 -25.30
C VAL A 42 2.96 -35.01 -24.54
N ASP A 43 3.34 -33.88 -25.12
CA ASP A 43 2.92 -32.57 -24.64
C ASP A 43 1.40 -32.41 -24.89
N PRO A 44 0.56 -32.27 -23.84
CA PRO A 44 -0.89 -32.22 -24.00
C PRO A 44 -1.36 -31.03 -24.87
N ASP A 45 -0.67 -29.90 -24.80
CA ASP A 45 -1.01 -28.69 -25.60
C ASP A 45 -0.83 -28.92 -27.11
N SER A 46 -0.04 -29.95 -27.48
CA SER A 46 0.17 -30.33 -28.87
C SER A 46 -0.92 -31.25 -29.44
N VAL A 47 -1.83 -31.74 -28.58
CA VAL A 47 -2.80 -32.80 -28.93
C VAL A 47 -4.24 -32.39 -28.65
N PHE A 48 -4.53 -31.81 -27.49
CA PHE A 48 -5.89 -31.50 -27.06
C PHE A 48 -6.35 -30.14 -27.62
N THR A 49 -7.60 -30.06 -28.10
CA THR A 49 -8.14 -28.83 -28.70
C THR A 49 -8.83 -27.91 -27.68
N PHE A 50 -8.66 -28.20 -26.40
CA PHE A 50 -9.24 -27.50 -25.25
C PHE A 50 -8.17 -27.38 -24.17
N ASP A 51 -8.47 -26.60 -23.13
CA ASP A 51 -7.59 -26.42 -22.00
C ASP A 51 -7.53 -27.72 -21.17
N PHE A 52 -6.50 -28.53 -21.46
CA PHE A 52 -6.31 -29.86 -20.88
C PHE A 52 -6.10 -29.78 -19.36
N GLU A 53 -5.31 -28.80 -18.92
CA GLU A 53 -5.00 -28.60 -17.52
C GLU A 53 -6.24 -28.16 -16.74
N ALA A 54 -6.99 -27.15 -17.24
CA ALA A 54 -8.23 -26.72 -16.59
C ALA A 54 -9.26 -27.86 -16.43
N ALA A 55 -9.35 -28.77 -17.42
CA ALA A 55 -10.24 -29.92 -17.35
C ALA A 55 -9.82 -30.95 -16.28
N ILE A 56 -8.51 -31.20 -16.13
CA ILE A 56 -7.99 -32.05 -15.04
C ILE A 56 -8.27 -31.41 -13.67
N ARG A 57 -8.00 -30.11 -13.55
CA ARG A 57 -8.25 -29.33 -12.33
C ARG A 57 -9.73 -29.43 -11.91
N ALA A 58 -10.65 -29.32 -12.85
CA ALA A 58 -12.09 -29.47 -12.61
C ALA A 58 -12.46 -30.86 -12.08
N ALA A 59 -11.78 -31.92 -12.53
CA ALA A 59 -12.04 -33.27 -12.08
C ALA A 59 -11.55 -33.53 -10.65
N PHE A 60 -10.37 -33.00 -10.28
CA PHE A 60 -9.90 -33.01 -8.89
C PHE A 60 -10.85 -32.23 -7.97
N ALA A 61 -11.26 -31.02 -8.39
CA ALA A 61 -12.22 -30.21 -7.64
C ALA A 61 -13.56 -30.94 -7.42
N ALA A 62 -14.05 -31.67 -8.43
CA ALA A 62 -15.27 -32.47 -8.30
C ALA A 62 -15.16 -33.52 -7.18
N TRP A 63 -14.05 -34.24 -7.09
CA TRP A 63 -13.85 -35.25 -6.04
C TRP A 63 -13.65 -34.64 -4.64
N SER A 64 -12.85 -33.58 -4.53
CA SER A 64 -12.63 -32.86 -3.27
C SER A 64 -13.93 -32.22 -2.75
N SER A 65 -14.84 -31.79 -3.64
CA SER A 65 -16.12 -31.20 -3.21
C SER A 65 -17.06 -32.15 -2.44
N VAL A 66 -16.81 -33.47 -2.48
CA VAL A 66 -17.69 -34.48 -1.89
C VAL A 66 -17.00 -35.43 -0.91
N GLY A 67 -15.71 -35.69 -1.07
CA GLY A 67 -14.89 -36.44 -0.11
C GLY A 67 -13.96 -35.51 0.63
N ASN A 68 -13.70 -35.76 1.92
CA ASN A 68 -12.69 -35.03 2.68
C ASN A 68 -11.31 -35.37 2.14
N ILE A 69 -10.85 -34.70 1.10
CA ILE A 69 -9.55 -34.95 0.46
C ILE A 69 -9.18 -33.69 -0.32
N GLU A 70 -7.96 -33.22 -0.10
CA GLU A 70 -7.48 -31.98 -0.68
C GLU A 70 -6.42 -32.25 -1.74
N PHE A 71 -6.51 -31.54 -2.88
CA PHE A 71 -5.63 -31.74 -4.02
C PHE A 71 -4.74 -30.53 -4.25
N ILE A 72 -3.45 -30.82 -4.36
CA ILE A 72 -2.44 -29.79 -4.54
C ILE A 72 -1.67 -30.09 -5.81
N GLN A 73 -1.72 -29.17 -6.77
CA GLN A 73 -0.89 -29.30 -7.96
C GLN A 73 0.51 -28.79 -7.67
N ILE A 74 1.50 -29.63 -7.94
CA ILE A 74 2.92 -29.28 -7.92
C ILE A 74 3.49 -29.38 -9.34
N THR A 75 4.62 -28.72 -9.57
CA THR A 75 5.41 -28.96 -10.78
C THR A 75 5.88 -30.41 -10.78
N ASP A 76 5.82 -31.09 -11.93
CA ASP A 76 6.37 -32.44 -12.02
C ASP A 76 7.89 -32.38 -11.77
N PRO A 77 8.42 -32.98 -10.70
CA PRO A 77 9.86 -32.88 -10.36
C PRO A 77 10.78 -33.47 -11.44
N GLY A 78 10.22 -34.17 -12.42
CA GLY A 78 10.97 -34.92 -13.43
C GLY A 78 11.68 -36.13 -12.82
N GLY A 79 12.30 -36.95 -13.69
CA GLY A 79 13.07 -38.11 -13.26
C GLY A 79 13.37 -39.09 -14.39
N ALA A 80 14.57 -39.70 -14.37
CA ALA A 80 14.89 -40.81 -15.26
C ALA A 80 13.98 -42.03 -14.94
N ALA A 81 13.87 -42.97 -15.87
CA ALA A 81 13.15 -44.23 -15.64
C ALA A 81 13.60 -44.89 -14.31
N GLY A 82 12.70 -44.94 -13.33
CA GLY A 82 12.95 -45.50 -12.00
C GLY A 82 13.14 -44.50 -10.85
N ASP A 83 12.92 -43.20 -11.06
CA ASP A 83 12.87 -42.22 -9.98
C ASP A 83 11.57 -42.35 -9.15
N VAL A 84 11.69 -42.21 -7.82
CA VAL A 84 10.61 -42.39 -6.82
C VAL A 84 10.22 -41.09 -6.13
N SER A 85 10.86 -39.96 -6.43
CA SER A 85 10.28 -38.65 -6.12
C SER A 85 9.16 -38.38 -7.12
N HIS A 86 7.94 -38.57 -6.67
CA HIS A 86 6.73 -38.52 -7.48
C HIS A 86 5.61 -37.93 -6.63
N PRO A 87 4.76 -37.04 -7.17
CA PRO A 87 3.52 -36.67 -6.49
C PRO A 87 2.66 -37.91 -6.23
N ASP A 88 1.66 -37.81 -5.38
CA ASP A 88 0.76 -38.95 -5.12
C ASP A 88 0.04 -39.39 -6.42
N ILE A 89 -0.38 -38.45 -7.27
CA ILE A 89 -1.01 -38.72 -8.57
C ILE A 89 -0.24 -38.02 -9.69
N ARG A 90 0.10 -38.73 -10.78
CA ARG A 90 0.70 -38.10 -11.97
C ARG A 90 -0.08 -38.44 -13.22
N LEU A 91 -0.40 -37.43 -14.01
CA LEU A 91 -1.15 -37.58 -15.25
C LEU A 91 -0.23 -37.59 -16.46
N PHE A 92 -0.36 -38.63 -17.27
CA PHE A 92 0.34 -38.82 -18.53
C PHE A 92 -0.65 -38.73 -19.68
N SER A 93 -0.19 -38.20 -20.82
CA SER A 93 -0.93 -38.30 -22.07
C SER A 93 -0.07 -39.01 -23.10
N GLY A 94 -0.60 -40.03 -23.78
CA GLY A 94 0.16 -40.76 -24.79
C GLY A 94 -0.69 -41.75 -25.56
N PRO A 95 -0.23 -42.24 -26.73
CA PRO A 95 -1.01 -43.19 -27.53
C PRO A 95 -1.18 -44.51 -26.79
N ILE A 96 -2.42 -44.96 -26.61
CA ILE A 96 -2.76 -46.25 -26.01
C ILE A 96 -3.17 -47.24 -27.11
N PRO A 97 -2.56 -48.43 -27.22
CA PRO A 97 -2.98 -49.41 -28.21
C PRO A 97 -4.40 -49.94 -27.94
N GLY A 98 -5.27 -49.90 -28.96
CA GLY A 98 -6.59 -50.52 -28.92
C GLY A 98 -7.72 -49.51 -28.87
N ASN A 99 -8.77 -49.82 -28.10
CA ASN A 99 -9.95 -48.97 -27.93
C ASN A 99 -10.08 -48.43 -26.50
N THR A 100 -9.00 -48.50 -25.71
CA THR A 100 -8.99 -48.02 -24.31
C THR A 100 -8.58 -46.57 -24.30
N LEU A 101 -9.39 -45.72 -23.65
CA LEU A 101 -9.19 -44.27 -23.64
C LEU A 101 -8.38 -43.78 -22.44
N GLY A 102 -8.28 -44.57 -21.37
CA GLY A 102 -7.50 -44.22 -20.19
C GLY A 102 -7.31 -45.38 -19.22
N PHE A 103 -6.42 -45.16 -18.26
CA PHE A 103 -6.20 -46.03 -17.09
C PHE A 103 -5.86 -45.17 -15.87
N GLY A 104 -6.56 -45.38 -14.76
CA GLY A 104 -6.17 -44.94 -13.43
C GLY A 104 -5.64 -46.10 -12.60
N PHE A 105 -4.57 -45.87 -11.86
CA PHE A 105 -3.90 -46.87 -11.04
C PHE A 105 -4.13 -46.60 -9.56
N PHE A 106 -4.54 -47.63 -8.81
CA PHE A 106 -4.88 -47.51 -7.40
C PHE A 106 -3.74 -46.92 -6.53
N PRO A 107 -4.06 -46.34 -5.37
CA PRO A 107 -3.09 -45.76 -4.43
C PRO A 107 -2.01 -46.72 -3.90
N THR A 108 -2.19 -48.04 -4.06
CA THR A 108 -1.17 -49.02 -3.63
C THR A 108 -0.78 -50.00 -4.73
N GLY A 109 0.44 -50.52 -4.60
CA GLY A 109 0.95 -51.59 -5.45
C GLY A 109 1.66 -51.08 -6.71
N SER A 110 2.99 -51.27 -6.74
CA SER A 110 3.94 -50.99 -7.85
C SER A 110 4.39 -49.53 -8.00
N GLY A 111 5.32 -49.29 -8.94
CA GLY A 111 5.92 -47.97 -9.19
C GLY A 111 5.10 -47.05 -10.10
N ILE A 112 3.80 -47.33 -10.23
CA ILE A 112 2.81 -46.54 -10.99
C ILE A 112 1.56 -46.24 -10.14
N ALA A 113 1.64 -46.40 -8.82
CA ALA A 113 0.52 -46.11 -7.92
C ALA A 113 0.10 -44.64 -8.08
N GLY A 114 -1.20 -44.40 -8.21
CA GLY A 114 -1.78 -43.07 -8.42
C GLY A 114 -1.71 -42.55 -9.84
N ASP A 115 -0.88 -43.12 -10.70
CA ASP A 115 -0.76 -42.63 -12.07
C ASP A 115 -2.10 -42.69 -12.82
N VAL A 116 -2.28 -41.73 -13.72
CA VAL A 116 -3.35 -41.73 -14.71
C VAL A 116 -2.71 -41.63 -16.09
N LEU A 117 -3.06 -42.54 -17.00
CA LEU A 117 -2.64 -42.48 -18.40
C LEU A 117 -3.87 -42.22 -19.27
N LEU A 118 -3.88 -41.10 -20.00
CA LEU A 118 -4.93 -40.71 -20.91
C LEU A 118 -4.48 -40.90 -22.36
N ASP A 119 -5.35 -41.45 -23.19
CA ASP A 119 -5.07 -41.63 -24.61
C ASP A 119 -5.00 -40.29 -25.34
N THR A 120 -4.34 -40.30 -26.48
CA THR A 120 -4.21 -39.14 -27.39
C THR A 120 -5.04 -39.34 -28.66
N ASP A 121 -5.87 -40.38 -28.70
CA ASP A 121 -6.77 -40.68 -29.80
C ASP A 121 -7.70 -39.49 -30.13
N GLN A 122 -8.01 -39.37 -31.42
CA GLN A 122 -8.79 -38.27 -31.96
C GLN A 122 -10.19 -38.15 -31.32
N SER A 123 -10.76 -39.27 -30.88
CA SER A 123 -12.07 -39.30 -30.22
C SER A 123 -12.06 -38.66 -28.84
N LEU A 124 -10.92 -38.66 -28.14
CA LEU A 124 -10.77 -38.03 -26.81
C LEU A 124 -10.27 -36.59 -26.93
N ASN A 125 -9.29 -36.34 -27.81
CA ASN A 125 -8.62 -35.04 -27.89
C ASN A 125 -9.47 -33.87 -28.44
N SER A 126 -10.63 -34.18 -29.02
CA SER A 126 -11.56 -33.22 -29.62
C SER A 126 -12.95 -33.22 -28.98
N ASP A 127 -13.17 -34.02 -27.94
CA ASP A 127 -14.44 -34.13 -27.22
C ASP A 127 -14.24 -33.81 -25.72
N PRO A 128 -14.38 -32.53 -25.32
CA PRO A 128 -14.14 -32.12 -23.93
C PRO A 128 -15.10 -32.80 -22.95
N GLN A 129 -16.35 -33.09 -23.35
CA GLN A 129 -17.31 -33.76 -22.45
C GLN A 129 -16.91 -35.21 -22.19
N LEU A 130 -16.43 -35.91 -23.22
CA LEU A 130 -15.88 -37.24 -23.06
C LEU A 130 -14.63 -37.19 -22.16
N PHE A 131 -13.74 -36.23 -22.40
CA PHE A 131 -12.54 -36.03 -21.60
C PHE A 131 -12.87 -35.80 -20.13
N ASP A 132 -13.73 -34.83 -19.80
CA ASP A 132 -14.12 -34.49 -18.44
C ASP A 132 -14.65 -35.72 -17.68
N SER A 133 -15.52 -36.50 -18.34
CA SER A 133 -16.06 -37.74 -17.73
C SER A 133 -15.00 -38.81 -17.52
N LEU A 134 -14.07 -38.96 -18.46
CA LEU A 134 -13.02 -39.97 -18.40
C LEU A 134 -11.98 -39.63 -17.33
N VAL A 135 -11.47 -38.40 -17.32
CA VAL A 135 -10.45 -38.01 -16.35
C VAL A 135 -10.98 -38.10 -14.93
N ALA A 136 -12.24 -37.69 -14.69
CA ALA A 136 -12.87 -37.85 -13.38
C ALA A 136 -13.04 -39.34 -13.02
N HIS A 137 -13.35 -40.21 -13.98
CA HIS A 137 -13.44 -41.66 -13.77
C HIS A 137 -12.08 -42.27 -13.41
N GLU A 138 -11.04 -42.01 -14.20
CA GLU A 138 -9.70 -42.57 -13.95
C GLU A 138 -9.09 -42.03 -12.64
N LEU A 139 -9.36 -40.77 -12.30
CA LEU A 139 -9.00 -40.23 -10.99
C LEU A 139 -9.71 -40.97 -9.85
N GLY A 140 -10.96 -41.41 -10.03
CA GLY A 140 -11.64 -42.25 -9.06
C GLY A 140 -10.86 -43.53 -8.73
N HIS A 141 -10.25 -44.17 -9.72
CA HIS A 141 -9.34 -45.30 -9.51
C HIS A 141 -8.09 -44.88 -8.74
N SER A 142 -7.45 -43.78 -9.13
CA SER A 142 -6.29 -43.23 -8.40
C SER A 142 -6.62 -42.81 -6.97
N LEU A 143 -7.90 -42.70 -6.59
CA LEU A 143 -8.39 -42.43 -5.24
C LEU A 143 -8.88 -43.69 -4.50
N GLY A 144 -8.80 -44.88 -5.10
CA GLY A 144 -9.17 -46.14 -4.45
C GLY A 144 -10.57 -46.67 -4.77
N LEU A 145 -11.31 -46.04 -5.70
CA LEU A 145 -12.63 -46.53 -6.13
C LEU A 145 -12.47 -47.59 -7.21
N ASP A 146 -13.08 -48.76 -7.04
CA ASP A 146 -13.21 -49.77 -8.09
C ASP A 146 -14.49 -49.53 -8.92
N HIS A 147 -14.60 -50.21 -10.05
CA HIS A 147 -15.76 -50.11 -10.92
C HIS A 147 -17.07 -50.47 -10.19
N ILE A 148 -18.12 -49.71 -10.50
CA ILE A 148 -19.47 -49.95 -10.00
C ILE A 148 -20.38 -50.35 -11.15
N GLU A 149 -20.33 -51.63 -11.55
CA GLU A 149 -21.10 -52.11 -12.70
C GLU A 149 -22.61 -52.23 -12.45
N SER A 150 -23.03 -52.18 -11.18
CA SER A 150 -24.40 -52.56 -10.77
C SER A 150 -25.42 -51.40 -10.74
N VAL A 151 -24.96 -50.15 -10.81
CA VAL A 151 -25.79 -48.94 -10.70
C VAL A 151 -25.28 -47.84 -11.64
N PRO A 152 -26.11 -46.83 -12.00
CA PRO A 152 -25.61 -45.63 -12.66
C PRO A 152 -24.66 -44.87 -11.72
N ALA A 153 -23.40 -44.75 -12.14
CA ALA A 153 -22.32 -44.10 -11.42
C ALA A 153 -21.27 -43.64 -12.44
N LEU A 154 -20.47 -42.63 -12.12
CA LEU A 154 -19.31 -42.25 -12.93
C LEU A 154 -18.35 -43.44 -13.03
N MET A 155 -18.13 -44.16 -11.93
CA MET A 155 -17.30 -45.37 -11.88
C MET A 155 -17.93 -46.59 -12.58
N ASN A 156 -19.05 -46.45 -13.29
CA ASN A 156 -19.62 -47.53 -14.10
C ASN A 156 -19.00 -47.51 -15.51
N PRO A 157 -18.19 -48.52 -15.90
CA PRO A 157 -17.48 -48.51 -17.19
C PRO A 157 -18.42 -48.70 -18.41
N ILE A 158 -19.67 -49.09 -18.19
CA ILE A 158 -20.66 -49.35 -19.24
C ILE A 158 -21.60 -48.14 -19.43
N LEU A 159 -21.90 -47.41 -18.36
CA LEU A 159 -22.86 -46.32 -18.35
C LEU A 159 -22.14 -44.97 -18.27
N ARG A 160 -21.95 -44.31 -19.41
CA ARG A 160 -21.35 -42.96 -19.45
C ARG A 160 -22.17 -41.97 -18.61
N GLN A 161 -21.55 -41.41 -17.58
CA GLN A 161 -22.04 -40.27 -16.81
C GLN A 161 -21.09 -39.10 -17.01
N SER A 162 -21.60 -37.87 -16.94
CA SER A 162 -20.80 -36.66 -17.08
C SER A 162 -20.43 -36.02 -15.74
N SER A 163 -20.84 -36.62 -14.62
CA SER A 163 -20.67 -36.07 -13.28
C SER A 163 -20.71 -37.17 -12.23
N LEU A 164 -20.20 -36.87 -11.04
CA LEU A 164 -20.34 -37.72 -9.86
C LEU A 164 -21.82 -37.92 -9.49
N LEU A 165 -22.19 -39.15 -9.17
CA LEU A 165 -23.53 -39.53 -8.71
C LEU A 165 -23.47 -40.07 -7.28
N ALA A 166 -24.65 -40.36 -6.70
CA ALA A 166 -24.78 -40.75 -5.31
C ALA A 166 -23.88 -41.93 -4.89
N ASP A 167 -23.74 -42.96 -5.72
CA ASP A 167 -22.89 -44.12 -5.39
C ASP A 167 -21.38 -43.79 -5.50
N ASP A 168 -20.98 -42.83 -6.34
CA ASP A 168 -19.59 -42.33 -6.39
C ASP A 168 -19.27 -41.54 -5.12
N ILE A 169 -20.21 -40.66 -4.71
CA ILE A 169 -20.12 -39.85 -3.49
C ILE A 169 -20.07 -40.75 -2.25
N ASP A 170 -20.98 -41.71 -2.13
CA ASP A 170 -20.97 -42.67 -1.02
C ASP A 170 -19.66 -43.48 -0.98
N GLY A 171 -19.08 -43.78 -2.15
CA GLY A 171 -17.80 -44.47 -2.28
C GLY A 171 -16.65 -43.65 -1.74
N ILE A 172 -16.45 -42.43 -2.25
CA ILE A 172 -15.33 -41.57 -1.83
C ILE A 172 -15.45 -41.18 -0.35
N GLN A 173 -16.66 -40.94 0.15
CA GLN A 173 -16.92 -40.63 1.55
C GLN A 173 -16.68 -41.81 2.50
N GLN A 174 -16.75 -43.05 2.01
CA GLN A 174 -16.36 -44.22 2.80
C GLN A 174 -14.83 -44.35 2.93
N ILE A 175 -14.08 -43.91 1.92
CA ILE A 175 -12.61 -43.99 1.91
C ILE A 175 -12.02 -42.86 2.75
N TYR A 176 -12.49 -41.64 2.48
CA TYR A 176 -11.90 -40.42 3.00
C TYR A 176 -12.75 -39.71 4.04
N GLY A 177 -14.05 -39.99 4.13
CA GLY A 177 -14.99 -39.22 4.94
C GLY A 177 -15.74 -38.19 4.10
N ALA A 178 -16.86 -37.69 4.62
CA ALA A 178 -17.51 -36.50 4.06
C ALA A 178 -16.72 -35.26 4.48
N GLN A 179 -16.65 -34.28 3.60
CA GLN A 179 -16.14 -32.93 3.89
C GLN A 179 -16.71 -32.42 5.23
N ASP A 180 -15.84 -31.99 6.15
CA ASP A 180 -16.22 -31.70 7.55
C ASP A 180 -15.97 -30.26 7.99
N GLY A 181 -15.40 -29.44 7.11
CA GLY A 181 -15.08 -28.03 7.35
C GLY A 181 -13.87 -27.84 8.26
N ALA A 182 -13.03 -28.85 8.45
CA ALA A 182 -11.88 -28.75 9.35
C ALA A 182 -10.76 -27.90 8.73
N PRO A 183 -10.00 -27.13 9.52
CA PRO A 183 -8.85 -26.42 8.98
C PRO A 183 -7.77 -27.39 8.49
N VAL A 184 -7.30 -27.20 7.26
CA VAL A 184 -6.19 -27.96 6.68
C VAL A 184 -4.94 -27.07 6.66
N ILE A 185 -3.78 -27.63 7.02
CA ILE A 185 -2.49 -26.94 6.94
C ILE A 185 -1.59 -27.68 5.96
N TYR A 186 -1.03 -26.95 5.00
CA TYR A 186 -0.06 -27.48 4.04
C TYR A 186 1.25 -26.69 4.07
N ASP A 187 2.36 -27.41 4.13
CA ASP A 187 3.70 -26.84 4.05
C ASP A 187 4.34 -27.20 2.70
N LEU A 188 4.73 -26.19 1.91
CA LEU A 188 5.38 -26.36 0.62
C LEU A 188 6.76 -27.01 0.82
N PRO A 189 7.06 -28.14 0.15
CA PRO A 189 8.35 -28.81 0.30
C PRO A 189 9.51 -27.86 -0.06
N SER A 190 10.63 -27.96 0.64
CA SER A 190 11.77 -27.02 0.54
C SER A 190 12.47 -26.92 -0.83
N GLY A 191 12.00 -27.64 -1.85
CA GLY A 191 12.54 -27.61 -3.21
C GLY A 191 11.53 -27.19 -4.27
N GLU A 192 10.29 -26.89 -3.89
CA GLU A 192 9.22 -26.46 -4.77
C GLU A 192 9.00 -24.95 -4.61
N ALA A 193 8.88 -24.22 -5.70
CA ALA A 193 8.63 -22.77 -5.69
C ALA A 193 7.19 -22.43 -6.08
N ASP A 194 6.49 -23.32 -6.80
CA ASP A 194 5.16 -23.01 -7.33
C ASP A 194 4.10 -23.89 -6.69
N LEU A 195 2.99 -23.27 -6.28
CA LEU A 195 1.82 -23.94 -5.74
C LEU A 195 0.54 -23.36 -6.34
N ILE A 196 -0.33 -24.23 -6.87
CA ILE A 196 -1.66 -23.81 -7.26
C ILE A 196 -2.68 -24.71 -6.58
N LEU A 197 -3.49 -24.10 -5.72
CA LEU A 197 -4.64 -24.70 -5.06
C LEU A 197 -5.81 -24.81 -6.03
N LEU A 198 -6.65 -25.82 -5.85
CA LEU A 198 -7.66 -26.20 -6.84
C LEU A 198 -9.07 -26.18 -6.32
N HIS A 199 -9.22 -26.51 -5.05
CA HIS A 199 -10.47 -26.47 -4.33
C HIS A 199 -10.15 -26.57 -2.85
N ASN A 200 -10.93 -25.87 -2.01
CA ASN A 200 -11.20 -26.30 -0.65
C ASN A 200 -12.56 -25.71 -0.23
N PRO A 201 -13.55 -26.47 0.27
CA PRO A 201 -14.71 -25.90 0.96
C PRO A 201 -14.43 -25.56 2.44
N GLU A 202 -13.22 -25.86 2.92
CA GLU A 202 -12.75 -25.68 4.30
C GLU A 202 -11.72 -24.53 4.38
N THR A 203 -11.52 -23.97 5.58
CA THR A 203 -10.47 -22.96 5.82
C THR A 203 -9.09 -23.57 5.61
N LEU A 204 -8.32 -23.07 4.66
CA LEU A 204 -7.01 -23.61 4.31
C LEU A 204 -5.88 -22.70 4.80
N THR A 205 -4.82 -23.28 5.37
CA THR A 205 -3.56 -22.58 5.61
C THR A 205 -2.48 -23.18 4.72
N VAL A 206 -1.86 -22.35 3.89
CA VAL A 206 -0.69 -22.70 3.08
C VAL A 206 0.51 -21.97 3.61
N ASN A 207 1.58 -22.71 3.85
CA ASN A 207 2.90 -22.18 4.15
C ASN A 207 3.82 -22.44 2.96
N GLY A 208 4.41 -21.39 2.42
CA GLY A 208 5.54 -21.45 1.51
C GLY A 208 6.81 -21.95 2.20
N ASN A 209 7.96 -21.59 1.65
CA ASN A 209 9.27 -21.99 2.13
C ASN A 209 10.27 -20.82 2.05
N ALA A 210 11.55 -21.10 1.82
CA ALA A 210 12.60 -20.07 1.83
C ALA A 210 13.01 -19.63 0.41
N LEU A 211 12.23 -20.01 -0.60
CA LEU A 211 12.41 -19.68 -2.02
C LEU A 211 11.35 -18.65 -2.41
N ASP A 212 11.60 -17.94 -3.51
CA ASP A 212 10.62 -17.06 -4.15
C ASP A 212 9.42 -17.90 -4.63
N ASN A 213 8.35 -17.93 -3.83
CA ASN A 213 7.19 -18.78 -4.06
C ASN A 213 6.12 -18.06 -4.89
N ARG A 214 5.45 -18.82 -5.76
CA ARG A 214 4.22 -18.37 -6.43
C ARG A 214 3.07 -19.25 -5.95
N ILE A 215 2.21 -18.67 -5.12
CA ILE A 215 1.09 -19.37 -4.51
C ILE A 215 -0.21 -18.77 -5.04
N SER A 216 -1.08 -19.61 -5.59
CA SER A 216 -2.42 -19.21 -6.04
C SER A 216 -3.50 -20.03 -5.32
N GLY A 217 -4.40 -19.32 -4.65
CA GLY A 217 -5.57 -19.78 -3.91
C GLY A 217 -6.78 -20.05 -4.78
N THR A 218 -7.96 -20.09 -4.17
CA THR A 218 -9.18 -20.58 -4.81
C THR A 218 -10.35 -19.57 -4.75
N GLN A 219 -11.55 -20.03 -4.42
CA GLN A 219 -12.73 -19.20 -4.17
C GLN A 219 -13.15 -19.26 -2.69
N ALA A 220 -12.31 -19.82 -1.83
CA ALA A 220 -12.58 -20.03 -0.42
C ALA A 220 -11.65 -19.18 0.44
N ASP A 221 -11.97 -19.05 1.72
CA ASP A 221 -11.20 -18.23 2.64
C ASP A 221 -9.90 -18.95 3.03
N GLU A 222 -8.77 -18.43 2.56
CA GLU A 222 -7.45 -19.02 2.72
C GLU A 222 -6.51 -18.14 3.57
N THR A 223 -5.56 -18.77 4.24
CA THR A 223 -4.40 -18.11 4.85
C THR A 223 -3.15 -18.57 4.13
N ILE A 224 -2.49 -17.67 3.41
CA ILE A 224 -1.31 -17.96 2.62
C ILE A 224 -0.12 -17.23 3.23
N ASN A 225 0.88 -17.98 3.69
CA ASN A 225 2.10 -17.46 4.30
C ASN A 225 3.30 -17.73 3.37
N GLY A 226 3.91 -16.71 2.77
CA GLY A 226 5.08 -16.84 1.88
C GLY A 226 6.32 -17.36 2.60
N GLN A 227 6.55 -16.87 3.82
CA GLN A 227 7.69 -17.16 4.71
C GLN A 227 8.92 -16.33 4.37
N ALA A 228 9.84 -16.80 3.53
CA ALA A 228 11.04 -16.06 3.18
C ALA A 228 11.34 -16.22 1.69
N GLY A 229 11.90 -15.18 1.07
CA GLY A 229 12.03 -15.11 -0.39
C GLY A 229 11.13 -14.01 -0.93
N ASP A 230 11.25 -13.71 -2.21
CA ASP A 230 10.42 -12.69 -2.85
C ASP A 230 9.15 -13.37 -3.40
N ASP A 231 8.12 -13.46 -2.56
CA ASP A 231 6.93 -14.28 -2.81
C ASP A 231 5.84 -13.53 -3.59
N ARG A 232 5.03 -14.30 -4.31
CA ARG A 232 3.87 -13.80 -5.05
C ARG A 232 2.63 -14.60 -4.66
N LEU A 233 1.73 -13.96 -3.93
CA LEU A 233 0.58 -14.57 -3.28
C LEU A 233 -0.72 -14.07 -3.91
N ASP A 234 -1.53 -14.97 -4.46
CA ASP A 234 -2.85 -14.71 -5.03
C ASP A 234 -3.87 -15.51 -4.23
N GLY A 235 -4.75 -14.87 -3.46
CA GLY A 235 -5.81 -15.58 -2.72
C GLY A 235 -6.95 -16.06 -3.63
N GLY A 236 -7.16 -15.38 -4.76
CA GLY A 236 -8.30 -15.62 -5.63
C GLY A 236 -9.54 -14.87 -5.17
N ALA A 237 -10.60 -15.60 -4.82
CA ALA A 237 -11.81 -15.04 -4.24
C ALA A 237 -12.05 -15.67 -2.87
N GLY A 238 -12.86 -15.02 -2.03
CA GLY A 238 -12.94 -15.38 -0.61
C GLY A 238 -12.39 -14.27 0.26
N ASP A 239 -12.50 -14.44 1.57
CA ASP A 239 -11.91 -13.53 2.55
C ASP A 239 -10.54 -14.08 2.99
N ASP A 240 -9.47 -13.65 2.32
CA ASP A 240 -8.15 -14.24 2.47
C ASP A 240 -7.24 -13.48 3.46
N LEU A 241 -6.24 -14.17 4.01
CA LEU A 241 -5.11 -13.59 4.72
C LEU A 241 -3.83 -13.92 3.95
N LEU A 242 -3.18 -12.90 3.37
CA LEU A 242 -1.93 -13.03 2.63
C LEU A 242 -0.79 -12.42 3.45
N ASP A 243 0.11 -13.27 3.94
CA ASP A 243 1.30 -12.87 4.72
C ASP A 243 2.56 -13.16 3.88
N GLY A 244 3.23 -12.14 3.35
CA GLY A 244 4.44 -12.31 2.54
C GLY A 244 5.60 -12.88 3.36
N GLY A 245 5.94 -12.18 4.43
CA GLY A 245 6.94 -12.62 5.41
C GLY A 245 8.22 -11.82 5.27
N LEU A 246 9.33 -12.49 4.92
CA LEU A 246 10.65 -11.86 4.75
C LEU A 246 11.04 -11.84 3.27
N GLY A 247 11.01 -10.67 2.64
CA GLY A 247 11.44 -10.51 1.25
C GLY A 247 10.85 -9.25 0.66
N GLU A 248 10.87 -9.13 -0.67
CA GLU A 248 10.00 -8.21 -1.39
C GLU A 248 8.81 -8.97 -1.96
N ASP A 249 7.67 -8.89 -1.28
CA ASP A 249 6.50 -9.73 -1.56
C ASP A 249 5.41 -8.99 -2.34
N VAL A 250 4.68 -9.75 -3.15
CA VAL A 250 3.60 -9.26 -4.00
C VAL A 250 2.28 -9.95 -3.65
N ALA A 251 1.30 -9.20 -3.15
CA ALA A 251 -0.09 -9.64 -3.11
C ALA A 251 -0.78 -9.38 -4.45
N VAL A 252 -1.51 -10.37 -4.96
CA VAL A 252 -2.15 -10.33 -6.28
C VAL A 252 -3.66 -10.25 -6.11
N LEU A 253 -4.23 -9.15 -6.55
CA LEU A 253 -5.66 -8.89 -6.74
C LEU A 253 -5.97 -8.75 -8.24
N GLY A 254 -5.33 -9.59 -9.06
CA GLY A 254 -5.21 -9.44 -10.52
C GLY A 254 -6.51 -9.56 -11.32
N ALA A 255 -7.62 -9.92 -10.67
CA ALA A 255 -8.95 -10.00 -11.28
C ALA A 255 -9.80 -8.73 -11.09
N VAL A 256 -9.35 -7.76 -10.28
CA VAL A 256 -10.03 -6.48 -10.03
C VAL A 256 -9.11 -5.30 -10.32
N ALA A 257 -9.66 -4.24 -10.91
CA ALA A 257 -8.92 -3.00 -11.13
C ALA A 257 -8.75 -2.23 -9.81
N ARG A 258 -7.67 -1.45 -9.65
CA ARG A 258 -7.39 -0.68 -8.41
C ARG A 258 -8.59 0.16 -7.96
N ALA A 259 -9.25 0.83 -8.90
CA ALA A 259 -10.38 1.72 -8.60
C ALA A 259 -11.64 0.98 -8.09
N ALA A 260 -11.68 -0.35 -8.18
CA ALA A 260 -12.76 -1.18 -7.67
C ALA A 260 -12.46 -1.79 -6.28
N VAL A 261 -11.32 -1.46 -5.67
CA VAL A 261 -10.89 -1.95 -4.37
C VAL A 261 -10.88 -0.81 -3.35
N GLU A 262 -11.60 -1.00 -2.25
CA GLU A 262 -11.53 -0.11 -1.08
C GLU A 262 -10.42 -0.61 -0.16
N LEU A 263 -9.47 0.26 0.19
CA LEU A 263 -8.35 -0.07 1.06
C LEU A 263 -8.49 0.62 2.42
N SER A 264 -8.07 -0.06 3.47
CA SER A 264 -7.98 0.50 4.83
C SER A 264 -6.79 -0.10 5.58
N VAL A 265 -6.21 0.65 6.52
CA VAL A 265 -5.11 0.17 7.35
C VAL A 265 -5.66 -0.71 8.48
N VAL A 266 -5.10 -1.92 8.64
CA VAL A 266 -5.45 -2.84 9.73
C VAL A 266 -4.17 -3.37 10.37
N GLY A 267 -3.91 -2.97 11.61
CA GLY A 267 -2.69 -3.34 12.32
C GLY A 267 -1.45 -2.77 11.63
N VAL A 268 -0.57 -3.65 11.14
CA VAL A 268 0.63 -3.29 10.36
C VAL A 268 0.45 -3.53 8.86
N GLY A 269 -0.73 -3.96 8.43
CA GLY A 269 -1.05 -4.34 7.06
C GLY A 269 -2.16 -3.50 6.45
N LEU A 270 -2.66 -3.97 5.32
CA LEU A 270 -3.81 -3.41 4.61
C LEU A 270 -4.96 -4.40 4.59
N ARG A 271 -6.18 -3.89 4.58
CA ARG A 271 -7.38 -4.64 4.23
C ARG A 271 -7.91 -4.13 2.90
N ALA A 272 -8.04 -5.03 1.93
CA ALA A 272 -8.59 -4.80 0.62
C ALA A 272 -10.00 -5.39 0.51
N VAL A 273 -10.99 -4.56 0.20
CA VAL A 273 -12.38 -4.97 -0.01
C VAL A 273 -12.72 -4.84 -1.48
N SER A 274 -13.12 -5.94 -2.12
CA SER A 274 -13.43 -5.98 -3.55
C SER A 274 -14.72 -6.76 -3.84
N SER A 275 -15.03 -6.99 -5.12
CA SER A 275 -16.13 -7.89 -5.51
C SER A 275 -15.82 -9.38 -5.32
N LEU A 276 -14.56 -9.73 -5.05
CA LEU A 276 -14.11 -11.12 -4.87
C LEU A 276 -14.09 -11.53 -3.39
N GLY A 277 -14.01 -10.57 -2.47
CA GLY A 277 -14.03 -10.79 -1.03
C GLY A 277 -13.28 -9.70 -0.26
N VAL A 278 -12.88 -10.02 0.96
CA VAL A 278 -12.13 -9.14 1.87
C VAL A 278 -10.79 -9.77 2.23
N ASP A 279 -9.72 -9.20 1.68
CA ASP A 279 -8.37 -9.70 1.84
C ASP A 279 -7.59 -8.87 2.86
N ASP A 280 -6.98 -9.53 3.84
CA ASP A 280 -6.02 -8.94 4.76
C ASP A 280 -4.59 -9.20 4.25
N LEU A 281 -3.83 -8.14 4.00
CA LEU A 281 -2.48 -8.15 3.45
C LEU A 281 -1.48 -7.76 4.54
N VAL A 282 -0.53 -8.63 4.85
CA VAL A 282 0.46 -8.45 5.92
C VAL A 282 1.85 -8.73 5.38
N ASN A 283 2.84 -7.91 5.75
CA ASN A 283 4.22 -8.04 5.25
C ASN A 283 4.25 -8.13 3.71
N ILE A 284 3.64 -7.15 3.04
CA ILE A 284 3.54 -7.06 1.58
C ILE A 284 4.13 -5.72 1.13
N GLU A 285 5.06 -5.74 0.18
CA GLU A 285 5.69 -4.55 -0.37
C GLU A 285 4.95 -4.03 -1.61
N TRP A 286 4.28 -4.91 -2.35
CA TRP A 286 3.59 -4.59 -3.60
C TRP A 286 2.21 -5.23 -3.69
N VAL A 287 1.24 -4.49 -4.20
CA VAL A 287 -0.08 -5.01 -4.54
C VAL A 287 -0.30 -4.89 -6.05
N GLU A 288 -0.54 -6.03 -6.69
CA GLU A 288 -0.86 -6.09 -8.12
C GLU A 288 -2.37 -6.16 -8.33
N PHE A 289 -2.91 -5.18 -9.03
CA PHE A 289 -4.27 -5.13 -9.53
C PHE A 289 -4.32 -5.50 -11.01
N ALA A 290 -5.51 -5.71 -11.55
CA ALA A 290 -5.72 -6.02 -12.97
C ALA A 290 -5.17 -4.97 -13.95
N ASP A 291 -5.01 -3.72 -13.50
CA ASP A 291 -4.62 -2.56 -14.31
C ASP A 291 -3.27 -1.95 -13.94
N GLN A 292 -2.70 -2.26 -12.77
CA GLN A 292 -1.41 -1.71 -12.31
C GLN A 292 -0.86 -2.47 -11.10
N THR A 293 0.43 -2.31 -10.85
CA THR A 293 1.09 -2.72 -9.59
C THR A 293 1.47 -1.46 -8.81
N VAL A 294 1.10 -1.40 -7.54
CA VAL A 294 1.32 -0.23 -6.67
C VAL A 294 2.10 -0.69 -5.44
N SER A 295 3.08 0.11 -4.99
CA SER A 295 3.78 -0.19 -3.73
C SER A 295 2.85 0.01 -2.53
N PHE A 296 3.10 -0.75 -1.48
CA PHE A 296 2.39 -0.62 -0.21
C PHE A 296 2.48 0.81 0.35
N THR A 297 3.64 1.45 0.25
CA THR A 297 3.85 2.85 0.67
C THR A 297 2.93 3.81 -0.07
N ALA A 298 2.83 3.70 -1.40
CA ALA A 298 1.97 4.58 -2.19
C ALA A 298 0.48 4.35 -1.88
N LEU A 299 0.08 3.11 -1.54
CA LEU A 299 -1.28 2.82 -1.09
C LEU A 299 -1.55 3.40 0.31
N LEU A 300 -0.56 3.42 1.21
CA LEU A 300 -0.70 4.07 2.51
C LEU A 300 -0.86 5.58 2.39
N GLU A 301 -0.11 6.23 1.50
CA GLU A 301 -0.27 7.67 1.19
C GLU A 301 -1.67 7.97 0.64
N GLU A 302 -2.22 7.09 -0.22
CA GLU A 302 -3.58 7.26 -0.72
C GLU A 302 -4.64 7.19 0.40
N ILE A 303 -4.43 6.32 1.40
CA ILE A 303 -5.37 6.13 2.51
C ILE A 303 -5.25 7.25 3.56
N ASN A 304 -4.02 7.62 3.93
CA ASN A 304 -3.75 8.53 5.05
C ASN A 304 -3.54 10.00 4.62
N GLY A 305 -3.45 10.25 3.31
CA GLY A 305 -2.91 11.49 2.78
C GLY A 305 -1.39 11.44 2.70
N PRO A 306 -0.77 12.47 2.10
CA PRO A 306 0.67 12.55 1.98
C PRO A 306 1.33 12.53 3.38
N ILE A 307 2.50 11.90 3.49
CA ILE A 307 3.24 11.76 4.74
C ILE A 307 4.32 12.84 4.77
N GLY A 308 4.46 13.53 5.90
CA GLY A 308 5.47 14.57 6.06
C GLY A 308 6.89 14.03 5.98
N ASP A 309 7.73 14.72 5.20
CA ASP A 309 9.14 14.44 4.99
C ASP A 309 10.03 15.10 6.06
N ASP A 310 11.12 14.43 6.43
CA ASP A 310 12.18 14.98 7.30
C ASP A 310 13.45 15.17 6.47
N ILE A 311 13.63 16.39 5.94
CA ILE A 311 14.66 16.74 4.96
C ILE A 311 15.74 17.59 5.65
N THR A 312 17.00 17.16 5.56
CA THR A 312 18.14 17.89 6.13
C THR A 312 19.24 18.04 5.09
N GLY A 313 19.73 19.27 4.95
CA GLY A 313 20.84 19.68 4.11
C GLY A 313 22.23 19.29 4.63
N ASP A 314 23.25 19.92 4.06
CA ASP A 314 24.66 19.86 4.45
C ASP A 314 25.26 21.27 4.57
N ASP A 315 26.56 21.39 4.84
CA ASP A 315 27.21 22.70 5.07
C ASP A 315 27.38 23.57 3.80
N GLY A 316 26.63 23.31 2.73
CA GLY A 316 26.72 24.04 1.48
C GLY A 316 25.34 24.42 0.93
N ALA A 317 25.32 25.31 -0.06
CA ALA A 317 24.07 25.76 -0.68
C ALA A 317 23.21 24.59 -1.20
N ASN A 318 22.02 24.44 -0.64
CA ASN A 318 21.07 23.38 -0.88
C ASN A 318 19.76 23.90 -1.50
N THR A 319 18.97 22.97 -2.03
CA THR A 319 17.59 23.23 -2.45
C THR A 319 16.72 22.13 -1.88
N LEU A 320 15.91 22.48 -0.88
CA LEU A 320 15.05 21.57 -0.13
C LEU A 320 13.59 21.89 -0.45
N ILE A 321 12.79 20.86 -0.77
CA ILE A 321 11.38 21.00 -1.13
C ILE A 321 10.61 19.91 -0.38
N GLY A 322 9.66 20.30 0.49
CA GLY A 322 8.85 19.40 1.30
C GLY A 322 7.78 18.68 0.49
N GLY A 323 6.94 19.45 -0.22
CA GLY A 323 5.95 18.90 -1.13
C GLY A 323 4.53 19.03 -0.59
N ASP A 324 3.81 17.92 -0.51
CA ASP A 324 2.50 17.89 0.14
C ASP A 324 2.67 17.17 1.49
N ALA A 325 2.13 17.71 2.59
CA ALA A 325 2.10 17.25 3.99
C ALA A 325 2.80 18.24 4.95
N ASN A 326 2.86 17.88 6.23
CA ASN A 326 3.53 18.67 7.24
C ASN A 326 5.00 18.22 7.31
N ASP A 327 5.87 18.95 6.65
CA ASP A 327 7.26 18.61 6.46
C ASP A 327 8.17 19.27 7.51
N THR A 328 9.38 18.75 7.64
CA THR A 328 10.45 19.40 8.40
C THR A 328 11.68 19.55 7.54
N LEU A 329 12.08 20.79 7.28
CA LEU A 329 13.23 21.15 6.44
C LEU A 329 14.31 21.82 7.31
N ARG A 330 15.57 21.42 7.12
CA ARG A 330 16.73 22.03 7.81
C ARG A 330 17.86 22.30 6.81
N GLY A 331 18.20 23.56 6.57
CA GLY A 331 19.27 23.98 5.65
C GLY A 331 20.67 23.69 6.20
N LEU A 332 20.93 24.13 7.44
CA LEU A 332 22.21 24.05 8.17
C LEU A 332 23.15 25.22 7.87
N ASP A 333 24.28 25.02 7.19
CA ASP A 333 25.17 26.13 6.79
C ASP A 333 25.09 26.28 5.28
N GLY A 334 25.15 27.50 4.75
CA GLY A 334 25.13 27.76 3.31
C GLY A 334 24.01 28.71 2.93
N ASP A 335 24.07 29.24 1.70
CA ASP A 335 22.97 30.06 1.17
C ASP A 335 21.94 29.11 0.53
N ASP A 336 20.88 28.77 1.25
CA ASP A 336 19.93 27.72 0.91
C ASP A 336 18.65 28.24 0.26
N VAL A 337 17.95 27.35 -0.45
CA VAL A 337 16.60 27.58 -0.96
C VAL A 337 15.67 26.52 -0.37
N LEU A 338 14.74 26.93 0.49
CA LEU A 338 13.82 26.04 1.19
C LEU A 338 12.37 26.36 0.80
N ALA A 339 11.59 25.34 0.46
CA ALA A 339 10.18 25.47 0.17
C ALA A 339 9.38 24.37 0.90
N GLY A 340 8.47 24.77 1.79
CA GLY A 340 7.59 23.85 2.53
C GLY A 340 6.63 23.14 1.60
N GLY A 341 5.64 23.88 1.08
CA GLY A 341 4.73 23.39 0.05
C GLY A 341 3.28 23.47 0.52
N LEU A 342 2.55 22.36 0.51
CA LEU A 342 1.21 22.30 1.12
C LEU A 342 1.32 21.61 2.48
N GLY A 343 0.66 22.14 3.51
CA GLY A 343 0.66 21.55 4.84
C GLY A 343 1.38 22.46 5.83
N ASN A 344 1.35 22.10 7.12
CA ASN A 344 1.94 22.95 8.15
C ASN A 344 3.38 22.54 8.40
N ASP A 345 4.32 23.32 7.88
CA ASP A 345 5.72 22.96 7.80
C ASP A 345 6.55 23.56 8.94
N LEU A 346 7.66 22.88 9.27
CA LEU A 346 8.73 23.43 10.10
C LEU A 346 9.97 23.64 9.23
N ILE A 347 10.34 24.90 8.99
CA ILE A 347 11.46 25.26 8.13
C ILE A 347 12.52 26.00 8.94
N LEU A 348 13.74 25.45 8.97
CA LEU A 348 14.91 26.04 9.62
C LEU A 348 15.97 26.33 8.55
N GLY A 349 16.26 27.60 8.28
CA GLY A 349 17.31 28.04 7.34
C GLY A 349 18.69 27.65 7.85
N GLY A 350 19.11 28.28 8.95
CA GLY A 350 20.34 27.93 9.65
C GLY A 350 21.33 29.09 9.61
N THR A 351 22.48 28.92 8.95
CA THR A 351 23.45 30.01 8.76
C THR A 351 23.70 30.23 7.28
N GLY A 352 23.80 31.49 6.84
CA GLY A 352 23.91 31.85 5.43
C GLY A 352 22.78 32.78 5.01
N GLN A 353 22.75 33.19 3.75
CA GLN A 353 21.64 34.00 3.24
C GLN A 353 20.63 33.09 2.55
N ASP A 354 19.55 32.79 3.25
CA ASP A 354 18.57 31.81 2.84
C ASP A 354 17.39 32.44 2.10
N THR A 355 16.80 31.69 1.18
CA THR A 355 15.53 32.02 0.55
C THR A 355 14.50 30.98 0.95
N ILE A 356 13.53 31.38 1.76
CA ILE A 356 12.57 30.48 2.38
C ILE A 356 11.15 30.84 1.96
N ALA A 357 10.37 29.82 1.58
CA ALA A 357 8.93 29.93 1.34
C ALA A 357 8.18 28.85 2.14
N GLY A 358 7.35 29.26 3.12
CA GLY A 358 6.40 28.37 3.80
C GLY A 358 5.41 27.77 2.82
N SER A 359 4.77 28.65 2.04
CA SER A 359 3.75 28.36 1.01
C SER A 359 2.34 28.21 1.60
N ASP A 360 1.65 27.09 1.47
CA ASP A 360 0.26 26.96 1.94
C ASP A 360 0.23 26.12 3.23
N GLY A 361 -0.15 26.71 4.35
CA GLY A 361 -0.15 26.04 5.64
C GLY A 361 -0.07 27.03 6.80
N ASN A 362 -0.15 26.53 8.02
CA ASN A 362 0.26 27.31 9.18
C ASN A 362 1.70 26.94 9.51
N ASP A 363 2.64 27.65 8.93
CA ASP A 363 4.05 27.28 8.93
C ASP A 363 4.81 27.89 10.12
N VAL A 364 5.89 27.22 10.51
CA VAL A 364 6.86 27.72 11.47
C VAL A 364 8.20 27.87 10.75
N VAL A 365 8.64 29.10 10.56
CA VAL A 365 9.84 29.44 9.81
C VAL A 365 10.84 30.20 10.69
N ASP A 366 12.08 29.75 10.67
CA ASP A 366 13.24 30.37 11.34
C ASP A 366 14.37 30.53 10.33
N GLY A 367 14.71 31.77 9.96
CA GLY A 367 15.79 32.10 9.02
C GLY A 367 17.16 31.75 9.60
N GLY A 368 17.45 32.27 10.79
CA GLY A 368 18.67 31.98 11.54
C GLY A 368 19.71 33.09 11.40
N ASP A 369 20.97 32.74 11.15
CA ASP A 369 22.06 33.70 11.00
C ASP A 369 22.24 34.07 9.51
N GLY A 370 22.05 35.33 9.14
CA GLY A 370 22.32 35.86 7.81
C GLY A 370 21.27 36.84 7.35
N ASN A 371 21.34 37.27 6.08
CA ASN A 371 20.33 38.16 5.53
C ASN A 371 19.35 37.34 4.71
N ASP A 372 18.23 36.99 5.31
CA ASP A 372 17.30 36.01 4.76
C ASP A 372 16.15 36.67 4.02
N SER A 373 15.57 35.93 3.07
CA SER A 373 14.36 36.32 2.36
C SER A 373 13.29 35.27 2.65
N ILE A 374 12.32 35.63 3.49
CA ILE A 374 11.32 34.71 4.03
C ILE A 374 9.91 35.12 3.59
N GLY A 375 9.14 34.17 3.07
CA GLY A 375 7.70 34.31 2.84
C GLY A 375 6.91 33.23 3.58
N GLY A 376 5.91 33.61 4.37
CA GLY A 376 4.96 32.69 5.01
C GLY A 376 4.04 32.06 3.97
N GLY A 377 3.12 32.84 3.40
CA GLY A 377 2.30 32.44 2.26
C GLY A 377 0.81 32.49 2.55
N LEU A 378 0.13 31.35 2.56
CA LEU A 378 -1.28 31.23 2.92
C LEU A 378 -1.42 30.47 4.23
N GLY A 379 -2.15 31.01 5.19
CA GLY A 379 -2.39 30.40 6.49
C GLY A 379 -1.78 31.27 7.58
N ASN A 380 -1.89 30.83 8.83
CA ASN A 380 -1.43 31.63 9.97
C ASN A 380 -0.02 31.21 10.34
N ASP A 381 0.95 31.98 9.90
CA ASP A 381 2.37 31.63 9.96
C ASP A 381 3.06 32.21 11.20
N THR A 382 4.11 31.53 11.66
CA THR A 382 5.03 32.03 12.68
C THR A 382 6.42 32.13 12.09
N ILE A 383 6.92 33.35 11.92
CA ILE A 383 8.16 33.64 11.21
C ILE A 383 9.14 34.38 12.11
N THR A 384 10.39 33.92 12.15
CA THR A 384 11.54 34.60 12.76
C THR A 384 12.62 34.80 11.69
N GLY A 385 13.07 36.03 11.49
CA GLY A 385 14.23 36.35 10.64
C GLY A 385 15.51 35.82 11.27
N GLY A 386 15.90 36.42 12.41
CA GLY A 386 17.04 35.97 13.21
C GLY A 386 18.11 37.04 13.29
N ASP A 387 19.36 36.69 13.00
CA ASP A 387 20.52 37.60 13.03
C ASP A 387 20.86 38.07 11.61
N GLY A 388 20.56 39.31 11.25
CA GLY A 388 20.98 39.93 9.99
C GLY A 388 19.97 40.95 9.51
N ALA A 389 20.08 41.37 8.25
CA ALA A 389 19.11 42.29 7.65
C ALA A 389 18.14 41.47 6.79
N ASP A 390 17.00 41.13 7.37
CA ASP A 390 16.05 40.17 6.82
C ASP A 390 14.92 40.86 6.05
N VAL A 391 14.34 40.11 5.10
CA VAL A 391 13.14 40.51 4.38
C VAL A 391 12.07 39.47 4.62
N ILE A 392 11.03 39.85 5.35
CA ILE A 392 9.94 38.96 5.79
C ILE A 392 8.61 39.42 5.19
N GLY A 393 7.86 38.48 4.62
CA GLY A 393 6.45 38.66 4.27
C GLY A 393 5.58 37.58 4.90
N GLY A 394 4.61 37.95 5.74
CA GLY A 394 3.64 37.01 6.33
C GLY A 394 2.75 36.39 5.27
N GLY A 395 1.98 37.21 4.56
CA GLY A 395 1.19 36.76 3.41
C GLY A 395 -0.31 36.94 3.64
N GLN A 396 -1.08 35.85 3.57
CA GLN A 396 -2.50 35.84 3.91
C GLN A 396 -2.72 34.95 5.13
N GLY A 397 -3.44 35.46 6.12
CA GLY A 397 -3.69 34.78 7.38
C GLY A 397 -3.35 35.70 8.53
N ASP A 398 -3.64 35.27 9.75
CA ASP A 398 -3.26 36.04 10.94
C ASP A 398 -1.83 35.59 11.34
N ASP A 399 -0.83 36.37 10.94
CA ASP A 399 0.59 35.98 11.00
C ASP A 399 1.29 36.55 12.24
N SER A 400 2.36 35.89 12.67
CA SER A 400 3.28 36.36 13.72
C SER A 400 4.69 36.43 13.16
N ALA A 401 5.21 37.63 12.92
CA ALA A 401 6.54 37.86 12.34
C ALA A 401 7.48 38.62 13.30
N SER A 402 8.72 38.17 13.42
CA SER A 402 9.80 38.85 14.13
C SER A 402 11.01 39.05 13.23
N GLY A 403 11.52 40.27 13.11
CA GLY A 403 12.78 40.58 12.40
C GLY A 403 13.98 39.98 13.12
N GLY A 404 14.28 40.49 14.32
CA GLY A 404 15.32 39.95 15.18
C GLY A 404 16.43 40.97 15.43
N LEU A 405 17.67 40.64 15.06
CA LEU A 405 18.81 41.54 15.16
C LEU A 405 19.22 42.02 13.77
N GLY A 406 19.19 43.33 13.53
CA GLY A 406 19.66 43.96 12.31
C GLY A 406 18.61 44.91 11.76
N ASP A 407 18.88 45.51 10.60
CA ASP A 407 17.94 46.45 9.99
C ASP A 407 16.98 45.66 9.08
N ASP A 408 15.79 45.35 9.56
CA ASP A 408 14.87 44.39 8.92
C ASP A 408 13.76 45.06 8.10
N VAL A 409 13.20 44.31 7.15
CA VAL A 409 12.00 44.71 6.38
C VAL A 409 10.91 43.68 6.59
N VAL A 410 9.82 44.05 7.28
CA VAL A 410 8.72 43.13 7.59
C VAL A 410 7.40 43.63 7.00
N ASN A 411 6.69 42.76 6.30
CA ASN A 411 5.32 43.01 5.84
C ASN A 411 4.38 41.92 6.36
N GLY A 412 3.37 42.30 7.15
CA GLY A 412 2.37 41.36 7.68
C GLY A 412 1.55 40.76 6.56
N GLY A 413 0.78 41.60 5.88
CA GLY A 413 0.08 41.22 4.65
C GLY A 413 -1.42 41.37 4.82
N ALA A 414 -2.16 40.27 4.87
CA ALA A 414 -3.60 40.32 5.00
C ALA A 414 -4.09 39.37 6.08
N GLY A 415 -4.74 39.92 7.10
CA GLY A 415 -5.17 39.21 8.30
C GLY A 415 -4.81 40.05 9.52
N ASP A 416 -5.21 39.62 10.72
CA ASP A 416 -4.88 40.36 11.94
C ASP A 416 -3.47 39.95 12.41
N ASP A 417 -2.45 40.73 12.04
CA ASP A 417 -1.04 40.34 12.17
C ASP A 417 -0.39 40.84 13.47
N THR A 418 0.63 40.13 13.95
CA THR A 418 1.53 40.55 15.02
C THR A 418 2.96 40.65 14.51
N ILE A 419 3.53 41.85 14.55
CA ILE A 419 4.84 42.17 13.99
C ILE A 419 5.76 42.75 15.08
N ASN A 420 7.00 42.28 15.12
CA ASN A 420 8.04 42.79 16.01
C ASN A 420 9.35 43.00 15.22
N GLY A 421 9.86 44.23 15.16
CA GLY A 421 11.12 44.55 14.47
C GLY A 421 12.30 43.94 15.19
N GLY A 422 12.47 44.32 16.46
CA GLY A 422 13.52 43.78 17.31
C GLY A 422 14.57 44.85 17.58
N ALA A 423 15.80 44.63 17.13
CA ALA A 423 16.88 45.60 17.33
C ALA A 423 17.53 45.97 16.00
N GLY A 424 17.55 47.25 15.68
CA GLY A 424 18.03 47.80 14.42
C GLY A 424 17.05 48.84 13.90
N ASN A 425 17.31 49.42 12.73
CA ASN A 425 16.42 50.42 12.14
C ASN A 425 15.51 49.69 11.16
N ASP A 426 14.30 49.36 11.62
CA ASP A 426 13.41 48.46 10.91
C ASP A 426 12.42 49.21 10.03
N THR A 427 11.99 48.58 8.94
CA THR A 427 10.91 49.07 8.07
C THR A 427 9.77 48.07 8.08
N MET A 428 8.63 48.47 8.65
CA MET A 428 7.51 47.55 8.88
C MET A 428 6.19 48.08 8.33
N GLY A 429 5.41 47.18 7.73
CA GLY A 429 4.05 47.48 7.27
C GLY A 429 3.09 46.32 7.54
N ALA A 430 2.08 46.52 8.37
CA ALA A 430 1.14 45.45 8.71
C ALA A 430 0.07 45.22 7.62
N SER A 431 -0.27 46.26 6.85
CA SER A 431 -1.08 46.21 5.63
C SER A 431 -2.60 46.12 5.84
N LEU A 432 -3.23 44.94 5.87
CA LEU A 432 -4.69 44.81 5.96
C LEU A 432 -5.07 43.96 7.18
N GLY A 433 -5.71 44.54 8.19
CA GLY A 433 -5.96 43.78 9.41
C GLY A 433 -6.19 44.67 10.61
N THR A 434 -6.57 44.09 11.74
CA THR A 434 -6.43 44.73 13.04
C THR A 434 -5.09 44.30 13.62
N ASP A 435 -4.07 45.11 13.39
CA ASP A 435 -2.69 44.64 13.56
C ASP A 435 -2.06 45.10 14.88
N VAL A 436 -1.03 44.37 15.32
CA VAL A 436 -0.18 44.74 16.45
C VAL A 436 1.26 44.86 15.95
N VAL A 437 1.84 46.05 16.02
CA VAL A 437 3.19 46.34 15.55
C VAL A 437 4.05 46.85 16.70
N ASN A 438 5.23 46.28 16.87
CA ASN A 438 6.26 46.74 17.80
C ASN A 438 7.56 47.04 17.03
N GLY A 439 8.05 48.28 17.11
CA GLY A 439 9.32 48.72 16.53
C GLY A 439 10.49 48.03 17.20
N GLY A 440 10.75 48.41 18.45
CA GLY A 440 11.76 47.79 19.30
C GLY A 440 12.88 48.78 19.63
N GLU A 441 14.12 48.42 19.39
CA GLU A 441 15.28 49.32 19.56
C GLU A 441 15.77 49.81 18.19
N GLY A 442 15.85 51.12 17.97
CA GLY A 442 16.38 51.72 16.75
C GLY A 442 15.44 52.76 16.18
N ASN A 443 15.80 53.37 15.04
CA ASN A 443 14.95 54.39 14.42
C ASN A 443 14.10 53.71 13.33
N ASP A 444 12.84 53.47 13.62
CA ASP A 444 11.99 52.61 12.80
C ASP A 444 11.05 53.40 11.88
N ASP A 445 10.65 52.79 10.75
CA ASP A 445 9.60 53.28 9.86
C ASP A 445 8.42 52.30 9.85
N LEU A 446 7.34 52.66 10.55
CA LEU A 446 6.23 51.78 10.90
C LEU A 446 4.93 52.21 10.22
N GLY A 447 4.22 51.25 9.61
CA GLY A 447 2.89 51.45 9.04
C GLY A 447 1.87 50.44 9.55
N GLY A 448 0.76 50.90 10.12
CA GLY A 448 -0.39 50.04 10.46
C GLY A 448 -1.11 49.57 9.21
N GLY A 449 -1.59 50.50 8.39
CA GLY A 449 -2.22 50.19 7.11
C GLY A 449 -3.73 50.40 7.19
N ALA A 450 -4.53 49.36 7.05
CA ALA A 450 -5.98 49.48 7.11
C ALA A 450 -6.58 48.56 8.18
N GLY A 451 -7.22 49.16 9.18
CA GLY A 451 -8.01 48.45 10.17
C GLY A 451 -8.14 49.19 11.48
N GLN A 452 -7.65 48.65 12.58
CA GLN A 452 -7.66 49.32 13.90
C GLN A 452 -6.42 48.86 14.63
N ASP A 453 -5.33 49.58 14.40
CA ASP A 453 -4.01 49.01 14.64
C ASP A 453 -3.46 49.47 15.99
N THR A 454 -2.66 48.64 16.64
CA THR A 454 -1.92 48.99 17.85
C THR A 454 -0.44 49.02 17.52
N ILE A 455 0.16 50.20 17.60
CA ILE A 455 1.57 50.43 17.24
C ILE A 455 2.32 50.96 18.46
N ASP A 456 3.42 50.31 18.82
CA ASP A 456 4.41 50.75 19.81
C ASP A 456 5.74 50.89 19.09
N ALA A 457 6.25 52.11 18.90
CA ALA A 457 7.48 52.30 18.14
C ALA A 457 8.73 51.95 18.94
N GLY A 458 8.67 52.06 20.27
CA GLY A 458 9.73 51.59 21.16
C GLY A 458 10.76 52.67 21.44
N ALA A 459 12.02 52.46 21.07
CA ALA A 459 13.13 53.34 21.43
C ALA A 459 13.95 53.77 20.22
N GLY A 460 13.94 55.05 19.91
CA GLY A 460 14.69 55.69 18.83
C GLY A 460 13.92 56.88 18.30
N ASP A 461 14.45 57.56 17.28
CA ASP A 461 13.72 58.63 16.61
C ASP A 461 12.85 58.00 15.49
N ASP A 462 11.59 57.70 15.78
CA ASP A 462 10.76 56.84 14.93
C ASP A 462 9.85 57.61 13.95
N SER A 463 9.43 56.94 12.87
CA SER A 463 8.45 57.40 11.90
C SER A 463 7.27 56.44 11.88
N VAL A 464 6.08 56.90 12.29
CA VAL A 464 4.89 56.04 12.43
C VAL A 464 3.71 56.60 11.67
N GLY A 465 3.05 55.75 10.87
CA GLY A 465 1.74 55.99 10.28
C GLY A 465 0.72 54.93 10.68
N GLY A 466 -0.37 55.33 11.34
CA GLY A 466 -1.49 54.43 11.66
C GLY A 466 -2.21 53.96 10.40
N GLY A 467 -2.68 54.90 9.57
CA GLY A 467 -3.29 54.60 8.28
C GLY A 467 -4.79 54.85 8.29
N GLU A 468 -5.59 53.90 7.78
CA GLU A 468 -7.05 53.97 7.83
C GLU A 468 -7.55 53.16 9.02
N GLY A 469 -8.12 53.78 10.05
CA GLY A 469 -8.51 52.98 11.19
C GLY A 469 -8.83 53.79 12.43
N ASN A 470 -9.19 53.13 13.53
CA ASN A 470 -9.10 53.83 14.82
C ASN A 470 -7.88 53.26 15.50
N ASP A 471 -6.77 53.96 15.37
CA ASP A 471 -5.47 53.39 15.69
C ASP A 471 -5.01 53.85 17.06
N SER A 472 -4.18 53.03 17.71
CA SER A 472 -3.54 53.33 18.99
C SER A 472 -2.03 53.35 18.78
N ILE A 473 -1.43 54.53 18.82
CA ILE A 473 -0.02 54.75 18.54
C ILE A 473 0.70 55.24 19.81
N LEU A 474 1.78 54.56 20.18
CA LEU A 474 2.76 54.99 21.16
C LEU A 474 4.10 55.23 20.44
N GLY A 475 4.64 56.45 20.54
CA GLY A 475 5.97 56.80 20.03
C GLY A 475 7.04 56.09 20.85
N GLY A 476 7.19 56.49 22.11
CA GLY A 476 8.07 55.79 23.03
C GLY A 476 9.23 56.67 23.44
N ASP A 477 10.47 56.21 23.37
CA ASP A 477 11.66 56.99 23.73
C ASP A 477 12.32 57.59 22.49
N GLY A 478 12.33 58.91 22.30
CA GLY A 478 13.04 59.57 21.21
C GLY A 478 12.31 60.78 20.65
N ASN A 479 12.69 61.29 19.48
CA ASN A 479 11.99 62.40 18.85
C ASN A 479 11.19 61.90 17.66
N ASP A 480 9.92 61.59 17.90
CA ASP A 480 9.16 60.79 16.95
C ASP A 480 8.36 61.64 15.98
N PHE A 481 8.10 61.08 14.79
CA PHE A 481 7.12 61.59 13.85
C PHE A 481 5.92 60.63 13.80
N LEU A 482 4.79 61.06 14.36
CA LEU A 482 3.59 60.24 14.49
C LEU A 482 2.46 60.81 13.64
N ALA A 483 1.89 59.99 12.75
CA ALA A 483 0.70 60.30 11.96
C ALA A 483 -0.40 59.28 12.23
N GLY A 484 -1.55 59.73 12.76
CA GLY A 484 -2.72 58.86 13.01
C GLY A 484 -3.31 58.36 11.69
N GLY A 485 -3.76 59.29 10.86
CA GLY A 485 -4.22 58.99 9.51
C GLY A 485 -5.70 59.33 9.36
N GLY A 486 -6.54 58.35 9.10
CA GLY A 486 -7.98 58.53 8.92
C GLY A 486 -8.78 57.89 10.05
N ARG A 487 -9.89 58.53 10.43
CA ARG A 487 -10.78 58.24 11.56
C ARG A 487 -10.17 58.65 12.90
N ASN A 488 -10.58 58.01 14.01
CA ASN A 488 -10.40 58.56 15.35
C ASN A 488 -9.27 57.84 16.06
N ASP A 489 -8.14 58.50 16.20
CA ASP A 489 -6.91 57.87 16.71
C ASP A 489 -6.62 58.24 18.16
N VAL A 490 -5.84 57.38 18.83
CA VAL A 490 -5.24 57.64 20.15
C VAL A 490 -3.73 57.63 19.96
N ILE A 491 -3.08 58.77 20.19
CA ILE A 491 -1.64 58.93 19.98
C ILE A 491 -0.99 59.45 21.26
N ASP A 492 0.07 58.78 21.71
CA ASP A 492 0.95 59.24 22.79
C ASP A 492 2.39 59.32 22.28
N GLY A 493 2.99 60.51 22.34
CA GLY A 493 4.37 60.74 21.90
C GLY A 493 5.41 60.06 22.79
N GLY A 494 5.16 59.93 24.10
CA GLY A 494 6.12 59.32 25.02
C GLY A 494 7.18 60.30 25.55
N LEU A 495 8.46 60.01 25.41
CA LEU A 495 9.58 60.79 25.92
C LEU A 495 10.34 61.44 24.76
N GLY A 496 10.42 62.78 24.73
CA GLY A 496 11.25 63.52 23.78
C GLY A 496 10.51 64.62 23.04
N ASP A 497 11.12 65.18 22.00
CA ASP A 497 10.58 66.31 21.23
C ASP A 497 9.79 65.80 20.00
N ASP A 498 8.53 65.39 20.22
CA ASP A 498 7.72 64.72 19.19
C ASP A 498 7.00 65.66 18.21
N THR A 499 6.74 65.15 17.01
CA THR A 499 5.88 65.75 15.99
C THR A 499 4.67 64.87 15.74
N ILE A 500 3.49 65.30 16.20
CA ILE A 500 2.25 64.55 16.06
C ILE A 500 1.29 65.22 15.06
N ASN A 501 0.75 64.41 14.15
CA ASN A 501 -0.30 64.77 13.21
C ASN A 501 -1.46 63.74 13.29
N GLY A 502 -2.53 64.06 14.02
CA GLY A 502 -3.69 63.18 14.15
C GLY A 502 -4.36 62.80 12.81
N GLY A 503 -4.42 63.75 11.87
CA GLY A 503 -5.04 63.51 10.57
C GLY A 503 -6.54 63.83 10.54
N ASP A 504 -7.33 62.96 9.91
CA ASP A 504 -8.75 63.14 9.64
C ASP A 504 -9.62 62.45 10.71
N GLY A 505 -10.12 63.17 11.72
CA GLY A 505 -11.12 62.62 12.64
C GLY A 505 -11.19 63.35 13.97
N ASP A 506 -11.77 62.68 14.96
CA ASP A 506 -11.80 63.15 16.35
C ASP A 506 -10.70 62.45 17.17
N ASP A 507 -9.48 62.97 17.09
CA ASP A 507 -8.28 62.35 17.67
C ASP A 507 -8.03 62.72 19.14
N VAL A 508 -7.40 61.80 19.87
CA VAL A 508 -6.87 62.00 21.22
C VAL A 508 -5.36 61.94 21.17
N MET A 509 -4.69 63.08 21.36
CA MET A 509 -3.23 63.17 21.29
C MET A 509 -2.64 63.64 22.63
N THR A 510 -1.60 62.97 23.09
CA THR A 510 -0.75 63.37 24.21
C THR A 510 0.69 63.48 23.69
N GLY A 511 1.36 64.62 23.92
CA GLY A 511 2.76 64.79 23.50
C GLY A 511 3.79 64.33 24.53
N GLY A 512 3.38 63.57 25.56
CA GLY A 512 4.33 63.04 26.53
C GLY A 512 5.18 64.03 27.34
N GLU A 513 6.34 63.60 27.83
CA GLU A 513 7.34 64.47 28.48
C GLU A 513 8.29 65.07 27.43
N GLY A 514 8.17 66.37 27.16
CA GLY A 514 9.04 67.08 26.21
C GLY A 514 8.30 68.06 25.29
N ALA A 515 6.98 67.86 25.12
CA ALA A 515 6.09 68.69 24.28
C ALA A 515 5.96 70.19 24.62
#